data_AF-A0A225UJG8-F1
#
_entry.id   AF-A0A225UJG8-F1
#
_cell.length_a   1.000
_cell.length_b   1.000
_cell.length_c   1.000
_cell.angle_alpha   90.00
_cell.angle_beta   90.00
_cell.angle_gamma   90.00
#
_symmetry.space_group_name_H-M   'P 1'
#
loop_
_entity.id
_entity.type
_entity.pdbx_description
1 polymer ?
#
loop_
_entity_poly.entity_id
_entity_poly.type
_entity_poly.pdbx_seq_one_letter_code
_entity_poly.pdbx_strand_id
1 'polypeptide(L)'
;MSAELDREMSCHFKGLQRTVAAAVSQGRGQIKVGKDPMPFDLYKQVAFAMLKSTSRDMIFARTFMILSWNLMSRAANTVSICYGHLEWREDALCVYFAHMKNDQRGARPRDPRHVYANPVFPTVCPILALGKFYQHLQYGFIADEHGIIATLGVYWATYGADNSDVHLFPGNDEYEPFRKVLGRTLKGADVAAELERRGTAAEDIGTHSMRKGASTYCSSGSTACPPSVAVHLRAGRSMGGVQDRYLRHDAAGDMFVGRTVSGLPILQPEFASLPPRFSSADSVVQTAKNLCFPGIPQNVQFVAEYALASLVYHIDFLRQHLSSDHPLFQSPLFADAELFLQLQSRIKSGSNDDGLQPTGVPPHVKILSEIQSVRNELKEAAQIRRTDLQNIRDSQNMMYDRLISGVTNILEERAIQTGFPTSPER
;
A
#
# COMPACT_ATOMS: atom_id res chain seq x y z
N MET A 1 -41.92 -28.42 11.38
CA MET A 1 -42.26 -28.71 9.96
C MET A 1 -42.11 -30.21 9.76
N SER A 2 -43.02 -30.84 9.01
CA SER A 2 -42.84 -32.25 8.63
C SER A 2 -41.74 -32.35 7.58
N ALA A 3 -41.00 -33.46 7.55
CA ALA A 3 -39.96 -33.71 6.54
C ALA A 3 -40.50 -33.66 5.10
N GLU A 4 -41.80 -33.93 4.95
CA GLU A 4 -42.51 -33.87 3.68
C GLU A 4 -42.74 -32.43 3.21
N LEU A 5 -43.15 -31.54 4.11
CA LEU A 5 -43.30 -30.10 3.83
C LEU A 5 -41.95 -29.46 3.47
N ASP A 6 -40.87 -29.82 4.18
CA ASP A 6 -39.52 -29.33 3.86
C ASP A 6 -39.07 -29.78 2.46
N ARG A 7 -39.43 -30.99 2.05
CA ARG A 7 -39.12 -31.54 0.73
C ARG A 7 -39.93 -30.84 -0.37
N GLU A 8 -41.22 -30.62 -0.15
CA GLU A 8 -42.09 -29.90 -1.08
C GLU A 8 -41.65 -28.46 -1.26
N MET A 9 -41.41 -27.74 -0.17
CA MET A 9 -40.86 -26.37 -0.21
C MET A 9 -39.54 -26.33 -0.98
N SER A 10 -38.62 -27.26 -0.69
CA SER A 10 -37.34 -27.36 -1.40
C SER A 10 -37.52 -27.59 -2.92
N CYS A 11 -38.51 -28.39 -3.31
CA CYS A 11 -38.82 -28.63 -4.72
C CYS A 11 -39.40 -27.37 -5.40
N HIS A 12 -40.34 -26.69 -4.75
CA HIS A 12 -40.91 -25.44 -5.26
C HIS A 12 -39.86 -24.33 -5.39
N PHE A 13 -38.96 -24.17 -4.41
CA PHE A 13 -37.86 -23.22 -4.49
C PHE A 13 -36.90 -23.52 -5.65
N LYS A 14 -36.55 -24.80 -5.86
CA LYS A 14 -35.74 -25.22 -7.02
C LYS A 14 -36.45 -24.94 -8.34
N GLY A 15 -37.77 -25.15 -8.41
CA GLY A 15 -38.58 -24.82 -9.58
C GLY A 15 -38.52 -23.32 -9.90
N LEU A 16 -38.75 -22.47 -8.90
CA LEU A 16 -38.67 -21.02 -9.05
C LEU A 16 -37.28 -20.55 -9.50
N GLN A 17 -36.21 -21.10 -8.91
CA GLN A 17 -34.84 -20.81 -9.32
C GLN A 17 -34.56 -21.15 -10.78
N ARG A 18 -35.10 -22.29 -11.28
CA ARG A 18 -34.97 -22.67 -12.70
C ARG A 18 -35.73 -21.71 -13.61
N THR A 19 -36.93 -21.27 -13.23
CA THR A 19 -37.70 -20.29 -14.01
C THR A 19 -36.99 -18.94 -14.08
N VAL A 20 -36.45 -18.47 -12.96
CA VAL A 20 -35.64 -17.23 -12.92
C VAL A 20 -34.39 -17.39 -13.79
N ALA A 21 -33.67 -18.51 -13.68
CA ALA A 21 -32.49 -18.77 -14.50
C ALA A 21 -32.81 -18.84 -16.00
N ALA A 22 -33.95 -19.44 -16.39
CA ALA A 22 -34.41 -19.49 -17.77
C ALA A 22 -34.74 -18.09 -18.30
N ALA A 23 -35.44 -17.26 -17.51
CA ALA A 23 -35.71 -15.87 -17.88
C ALA A 23 -34.40 -15.07 -18.06
N VAL A 24 -33.46 -15.20 -17.12
CA VAL A 24 -32.14 -14.55 -17.19
C VAL A 24 -31.35 -15.01 -18.42
N SER A 25 -31.39 -16.30 -18.75
CA SER A 25 -30.73 -16.84 -19.96
C SER A 25 -31.30 -16.28 -21.26
N GLN A 26 -32.56 -15.85 -21.25
CA GLN A 26 -33.24 -15.18 -22.37
C GLN A 26 -33.09 -13.64 -22.32
N GLY A 27 -32.17 -13.13 -21.49
CA GLY A 27 -31.92 -11.69 -21.31
C GLY A 27 -32.97 -10.96 -20.47
N ARG A 28 -33.88 -11.68 -19.80
CA ARG A 28 -34.91 -11.11 -18.93
C ARG A 28 -34.48 -11.21 -17.47
N GLY A 29 -34.04 -10.10 -16.91
CA GLY A 29 -33.59 -10.00 -15.52
C GLY A 29 -32.08 -9.77 -15.41
N GLN A 30 -31.60 -9.58 -14.17
CA GLN A 30 -30.19 -9.32 -13.92
C GLN A 30 -29.41 -10.63 -13.82
N ILE A 31 -28.36 -10.78 -14.65
CA ILE A 31 -27.43 -11.92 -14.60
C ILE A 31 -26.59 -11.88 -13.30
N LYS A 32 -26.17 -10.70 -12.88
CA LYS A 32 -25.38 -10.47 -11.67
C LYS A 32 -26.27 -10.00 -10.53
N VAL A 33 -26.06 -10.54 -9.33
CA VAL A 33 -26.78 -10.14 -8.11
C VAL A 33 -25.80 -9.57 -7.09
N GLY A 34 -26.10 -8.35 -6.61
CA GLY A 34 -25.28 -7.63 -5.64
C GLY A 34 -24.10 -6.88 -6.26
N LYS A 35 -23.24 -6.31 -5.41
CA LYS A 35 -22.10 -5.49 -5.84
C LYS A 35 -20.94 -6.35 -6.37
N ASP A 36 -20.25 -5.89 -7.41
CA ASP A 36 -19.10 -6.56 -8.00
C ASP A 36 -17.84 -6.44 -7.11
N PRO A 37 -16.91 -7.41 -7.18
CA PRO A 37 -15.58 -7.24 -6.59
C PRO A 37 -14.86 -6.06 -7.25
N MET A 38 -14.31 -5.14 -6.45
CA MET A 38 -13.51 -4.05 -6.98
C MET A 38 -12.16 -4.59 -7.47
N PRO A 39 -11.81 -4.43 -8.77
CA PRO A 39 -10.48 -4.82 -9.25
C PRO A 39 -9.39 -3.99 -8.58
N PHE A 40 -8.20 -4.57 -8.38
CA PHE A 40 -7.10 -3.89 -7.69
C PHE A 40 -6.65 -2.60 -8.39
N ASP A 41 -6.67 -2.57 -9.72
CA ASP A 41 -6.34 -1.34 -10.47
C ASP A 41 -7.39 -0.24 -10.29
N LEU A 42 -8.68 -0.60 -10.26
CA LEU A 42 -9.76 0.36 -9.97
C LEU A 42 -9.63 0.87 -8.53
N TYR A 43 -9.32 -0.01 -7.58
CA TYR A 43 -9.04 0.36 -6.19
C TYR A 43 -7.89 1.38 -6.09
N LYS A 44 -6.77 1.17 -6.80
CA LYS A 44 -5.67 2.15 -6.88
C LYS A 44 -6.13 3.49 -7.44
N GLN A 45 -6.90 3.49 -8.53
CA GLN A 45 -7.36 4.72 -9.17
C GLN A 45 -8.34 5.50 -8.28
N VAL A 46 -9.30 4.83 -7.64
CA VAL A 46 -10.23 5.45 -6.69
C VAL A 46 -9.46 6.01 -5.49
N ALA A 47 -8.50 5.25 -4.94
CA ALA A 47 -7.66 5.71 -3.84
C ALA A 47 -6.82 6.93 -4.21
N PHE A 48 -6.33 6.99 -5.44
CA PHE A 48 -5.56 8.11 -5.97
C PHE A 48 -6.43 9.35 -6.19
N ALA A 49 -7.62 9.19 -6.76
CA ALA A 49 -8.58 10.28 -6.94
C ALA A 49 -8.99 10.89 -5.59
N MET A 50 -9.22 10.06 -4.58
CA MET A 50 -9.50 10.54 -3.22
C MET A 50 -8.29 11.21 -2.58
N LEU A 51 -7.07 10.73 -2.84
CA LEU A 51 -5.82 11.31 -2.32
C LEU A 51 -5.54 12.70 -2.88
N LYS A 52 -5.86 12.94 -4.15
CA LYS A 52 -5.67 14.24 -4.81
C LYS A 52 -6.65 15.32 -4.34
N SER A 53 -7.77 14.92 -3.75
CA SER A 53 -8.78 15.87 -3.31
C SER A 53 -8.36 16.63 -2.07
N THR A 54 -8.60 17.93 -2.06
CA THR A 54 -8.44 18.79 -0.88
C THR A 54 -9.58 18.65 0.13
N SER A 55 -10.61 17.85 -0.18
CA SER A 55 -11.78 17.66 0.67
C SER A 55 -11.53 16.66 1.81
N ARG A 56 -11.90 17.05 3.04
CA ARG A 56 -11.77 16.23 4.24
C ARG A 56 -12.51 14.88 4.14
N ASP A 57 -13.67 14.87 3.51
CA ASP A 57 -14.50 13.67 3.37
C ASP A 57 -13.91 12.64 2.38
N MET A 58 -13.20 13.09 1.34
CA MET A 58 -12.46 12.23 0.40
C MET A 58 -11.32 11.51 1.09
N ILE A 59 -10.67 12.21 2.02
CA ILE A 59 -9.54 11.68 2.76
C ILE A 59 -9.98 10.66 3.81
N PHE A 60 -11.10 10.92 4.49
CA PHE A 60 -11.80 9.91 5.29
C PHE A 60 -12.15 8.69 4.43
N ALA A 61 -12.80 8.91 3.29
CA ALA A 61 -13.24 7.82 2.43
C ALA A 61 -12.08 6.99 1.90
N ARG A 62 -10.95 7.62 1.56
CA ARG A 62 -9.72 6.92 1.18
C ARG A 62 -9.26 5.98 2.28
N THR A 63 -9.14 6.47 3.50
CA THR A 63 -8.60 5.70 4.62
C THR A 63 -9.54 4.59 5.03
N PHE A 64 -10.84 4.88 5.07
CA PHE A 64 -11.88 3.88 5.30
C PHE A 64 -11.87 2.78 4.23
N MET A 65 -11.72 3.15 2.96
CA MET A 65 -11.65 2.21 1.84
C MET A 65 -10.40 1.33 1.93
N ILE A 66 -9.23 1.94 2.15
CA ILE A 66 -7.95 1.24 2.23
C ILE A 66 -7.94 0.27 3.43
N LEU A 67 -8.44 0.69 4.60
CA LEU A 67 -8.56 -0.20 5.75
C LEU A 67 -9.60 -1.29 5.52
N SER A 68 -10.76 -0.99 4.93
CA SER A 68 -11.76 -2.01 4.60
C SER A 68 -11.22 -3.06 3.62
N TRP A 69 -10.40 -2.63 2.65
CA TRP A 69 -9.71 -3.51 1.71
C TRP A 69 -8.69 -4.39 2.43
N ASN A 70 -7.74 -3.77 3.15
CA ASN A 70 -6.66 -4.48 3.83
C ASN A 70 -7.19 -5.42 4.90
N LEU A 71 -8.17 -5.00 5.68
CA LEU A 71 -8.76 -5.87 6.68
C LEU A 71 -9.63 -6.94 6.06
N MET A 72 -10.13 -6.79 4.82
CA MET A 72 -11.17 -7.65 4.26
C MET A 72 -12.42 -7.68 5.17
N SER A 73 -12.70 -6.56 5.81
CA SER A 73 -13.81 -6.38 6.74
C SER A 73 -15.06 -5.89 6.02
N ARG A 74 -16.20 -5.97 6.68
CA ARG A 74 -17.37 -5.21 6.27
C ARG A 74 -17.21 -3.78 6.76
N ALA A 75 -17.89 -2.84 6.09
CA ALA A 75 -17.93 -1.45 6.53
C ALA A 75 -18.33 -1.31 8.02
N ALA A 76 -19.33 -2.09 8.48
CA ALA A 76 -19.75 -2.12 9.88
C ALA A 76 -18.68 -2.60 10.88
N ASN A 77 -17.71 -3.41 10.43
CA ASN A 77 -16.57 -3.78 11.27
C ASN A 77 -15.46 -2.74 11.20
N THR A 78 -15.25 -2.12 10.03
CA THR A 78 -14.25 -1.05 9.86
C THR A 78 -14.59 0.18 10.70
N VAL A 79 -15.87 0.58 10.71
CA VAL A 79 -16.35 1.73 11.48
C VAL A 79 -16.21 1.52 12.99
N SER A 80 -16.40 0.28 13.46
CA SER A 80 -16.31 -0.07 14.87
C SER A 80 -14.87 -0.33 15.36
N ILE A 81 -13.84 0.06 14.60
CA ILE A 81 -12.46 -0.10 15.05
C ILE A 81 -12.20 0.95 16.13
N CYS A 82 -11.67 0.54 17.26
CA CYS A 82 -11.27 1.41 18.35
C CYS A 82 -9.75 1.51 18.43
N TYR A 83 -9.22 2.56 19.05
CA TYR A 83 -7.78 2.69 19.29
C TYR A 83 -7.22 1.51 20.09
N GLY A 84 -7.99 0.96 21.04
CA GLY A 84 -7.61 -0.24 21.79
C GLY A 84 -7.55 -1.53 20.97
N HIS A 85 -7.99 -1.51 19.71
CA HIS A 85 -7.89 -2.65 18.79
C HIS A 85 -6.61 -2.62 17.94
N LEU A 86 -5.80 -1.56 18.05
CA LEU A 86 -4.62 -1.35 17.24
C LEU A 86 -3.37 -1.65 18.07
N GLU A 87 -2.49 -2.46 17.52
CA GLU A 87 -1.20 -2.80 18.10
C GLU A 87 -0.17 -2.90 16.98
N TRP A 88 1.03 -2.38 17.18
CA TRP A 88 2.12 -2.67 16.25
C TRP A 88 2.91 -3.87 16.72
N ARG A 89 3.08 -4.88 15.86
CA ARG A 89 3.88 -6.07 16.15
C ARG A 89 4.79 -6.38 14.98
N GLU A 90 6.06 -6.61 15.29
CA GLU A 90 7.10 -6.88 14.29
C GLU A 90 7.08 -5.77 13.23
N ASP A 91 6.78 -6.09 11.97
CA ASP A 91 6.77 -5.15 10.86
C ASP A 91 5.35 -4.80 10.36
N ALA A 92 4.31 -5.08 11.15
CA ALA A 92 2.91 -4.89 10.78
C ALA A 92 2.07 -4.19 11.86
N LEU A 93 1.04 -3.48 11.39
CA LEU A 93 -0.09 -3.06 12.22
C LEU A 93 -1.05 -4.22 12.38
N CYS A 94 -1.25 -4.67 13.62
CA CYS A 94 -2.26 -5.65 13.99
C CYS A 94 -3.58 -4.95 14.35
N VAL A 95 -4.67 -5.42 13.74
CA VAL A 95 -6.03 -4.95 14.05
C VAL A 95 -6.88 -6.10 14.58
N TYR A 96 -7.38 -5.96 15.80
CA TYR A 96 -8.22 -6.96 16.46
C TYR A 96 -9.71 -6.63 16.30
N PHE A 97 -10.53 -7.63 16.01
CA PHE A 97 -11.99 -7.48 16.02
C PHE A 97 -12.60 -8.14 17.24
N ALA A 98 -13.49 -7.43 17.93
CA ALA A 98 -14.24 -7.97 19.06
C ALA A 98 -15.32 -8.98 18.64
N HIS A 99 -15.86 -8.84 17.42
CA HIS A 99 -16.88 -9.74 16.86
C HIS A 99 -16.72 -9.84 15.34
N MET A 100 -17.10 -10.99 14.76
CA MET A 100 -17.02 -11.25 13.31
C MET A 100 -18.30 -11.94 12.81
N LYS A 101 -18.51 -11.99 11.49
CA LYS A 101 -19.71 -12.65 10.92
C LYS A 101 -19.85 -14.10 11.39
N ASN A 102 -18.75 -14.83 11.40
CA ASN A 102 -18.65 -16.24 11.80
C ASN A 102 -18.39 -16.43 13.30
N ASP A 103 -18.30 -15.33 14.06
CA ASP A 103 -18.17 -15.33 15.52
C ASP A 103 -18.90 -14.12 16.11
N GLN A 104 -20.23 -14.16 16.03
CA GLN A 104 -21.08 -13.09 16.56
C GLN A 104 -21.04 -13.02 18.09
N ARG A 105 -20.59 -14.09 18.76
CA ARG A 105 -20.50 -14.18 20.23
C ARG A 105 -19.11 -13.84 20.77
N GLY A 106 -18.12 -13.62 19.89
CA GLY A 106 -16.73 -13.30 20.27
C GLY A 106 -16.06 -14.41 21.07
N ALA A 107 -16.47 -15.67 20.86
CA ALA A 107 -16.01 -16.81 21.65
C ALA A 107 -14.70 -17.42 21.13
N ARG A 108 -14.24 -17.02 19.94
CA ARG A 108 -12.97 -17.49 19.36
C ARG A 108 -11.81 -16.62 19.85
N PRO A 109 -10.57 -17.17 19.86
CA PRO A 109 -9.37 -16.36 20.02
C PRO A 109 -9.39 -15.16 19.06
N ARG A 110 -9.06 -13.99 19.58
CA ARG A 110 -9.03 -12.74 18.80
C ARG A 110 -7.74 -12.70 18.00
N ASP A 111 -7.73 -13.41 16.88
CA ASP A 111 -6.61 -13.40 15.95
C ASP A 111 -6.50 -12.01 15.26
N PRO A 112 -5.30 -11.40 15.20
CA PRO A 112 -5.13 -10.12 14.55
C PRO A 112 -5.23 -10.24 13.04
N ARG A 113 -5.63 -9.15 12.39
CA ARG A 113 -5.41 -8.97 10.94
C ARG A 113 -4.19 -8.08 10.74
N HIS A 114 -3.13 -8.63 10.14
CA HIS A 114 -1.87 -7.92 9.89
C HIS A 114 -1.99 -6.98 8.69
N VAL A 115 -1.65 -5.71 8.85
CA VAL A 115 -1.72 -4.65 7.83
C VAL A 115 -0.31 -4.07 7.65
N TYR A 116 0.18 -4.04 6.41
CA TYR A 116 1.57 -3.70 6.11
C TYR A 116 1.69 -2.34 5.43
N ALA A 117 2.76 -1.60 5.74
CA ALA A 117 3.13 -0.45 4.93
C ALA A 117 3.49 -0.90 3.51
N ASN A 118 3.21 -0.05 2.52
CA ASN A 118 3.63 -0.26 1.15
C ASN A 118 4.55 0.89 0.71
N PRO A 119 5.87 0.76 0.92
CA PRO A 119 6.83 1.79 0.52
C PRO A 119 6.95 1.92 -1.02
N VAL A 120 6.50 0.91 -1.78
CA VAL A 120 6.62 0.88 -3.26
C VAL A 120 5.43 1.57 -3.93
N PHE A 121 4.22 1.42 -3.38
CA PHE A 121 3.00 1.97 -3.95
C PHE A 121 2.25 2.85 -2.91
N PRO A 122 2.63 4.14 -2.79
CA PRO A 122 2.10 5.03 -1.75
C PRO A 122 0.59 5.24 -1.85
N THR A 123 0.05 5.22 -3.07
CA THR A 123 -1.39 5.40 -3.36
C THR A 123 -2.31 4.51 -2.53
N VAL A 124 -1.91 3.26 -2.27
CA VAL A 124 -2.70 2.27 -1.52
C VAL A 124 -2.06 1.87 -0.20
N CYS A 125 -0.97 2.53 0.21
CA CYS A 125 -0.27 2.25 1.46
C CYS A 125 -1.21 2.54 2.66
N PRO A 126 -1.57 1.53 3.46
CA PRO A 126 -2.49 1.71 4.58
C PRO A 126 -1.88 2.53 5.70
N ILE A 127 -0.57 2.39 5.96
CA ILE A 127 0.11 3.14 7.03
C ILE A 127 0.26 4.62 6.64
N LEU A 128 0.50 4.93 5.37
CA LEU A 128 0.44 6.31 4.87
C LEU A 128 -0.98 6.87 4.97
N ALA A 129 -2.00 6.07 4.64
CA ALA A 129 -3.40 6.49 4.77
C ALA A 129 -3.80 6.81 6.22
N LEU A 130 -3.16 6.17 7.19
CA LEU A 130 -3.35 6.43 8.61
C LEU A 130 -2.72 7.74 9.12
N GLY A 131 -1.81 8.46 8.44
CA GLY A 131 -1.13 9.65 9.02
C GLY A 131 -2.07 10.70 9.67
N LYS A 132 -1.83 11.06 10.95
CA LYS A 132 -2.59 12.03 11.80
C LYS A 132 -2.11 13.51 11.73
N PHE A 133 -2.97 14.50 11.97
CA PHE A 133 -2.82 15.99 11.95
C PHE A 133 -4.17 16.54 12.41
N TYR A 134 -4.16 17.07 13.62
CA TYR A 134 -5.26 17.89 14.07
C TYR A 134 -4.66 19.20 14.52
N GLN A 135 -5.24 20.28 14.03
CA GLN A 135 -5.12 21.58 14.64
C GLN A 135 -6.46 21.86 15.32
N HIS A 136 -6.44 21.90 16.64
CA HIS A 136 -7.54 22.49 17.40
C HIS A 136 -7.47 24.00 17.14
N LEU A 137 -8.40 24.54 16.35
CA LEU A 137 -8.91 25.87 16.67
C LEU A 137 -9.85 25.66 17.84
N GLN A 138 -9.32 25.92 19.02
CA GLN A 138 -10.06 26.10 20.25
C GLN A 138 -10.84 27.41 20.08
N TYR A 139 -12.13 27.37 19.74
CA TYR A 139 -13.01 28.54 19.90
C TYR A 139 -13.87 28.36 21.15
N GLY A 140 -13.42 29.02 22.22
CA GLY A 140 -14.38 29.80 22.99
C GLY A 140 -14.82 30.98 22.12
N PHE A 141 -16.13 31.14 21.95
CA PHE A 141 -16.85 32.38 21.62
C PHE A 141 -16.31 33.26 20.47
N ILE A 142 -17.05 33.32 19.36
CA ILE A 142 -17.95 34.43 18.97
C ILE A 142 -18.49 34.08 17.58
N ALA A 143 -19.81 34.24 17.44
CA ALA A 143 -20.55 33.98 16.22
C ALA A 143 -20.57 35.25 15.36
N ASP A 144 -19.68 35.34 14.37
CA ASP A 144 -19.74 36.43 13.38
C ASP A 144 -19.75 35.86 11.95
N GLU A 145 -20.67 36.40 11.16
CA GLU A 145 -20.91 36.11 9.75
C GLU A 145 -19.68 36.54 8.91
N HIS A 146 -19.24 35.67 7.99
CA HIS A 146 -18.03 35.75 7.15
C HIS A 146 -16.72 35.19 7.76
N GLY A 147 -16.61 33.86 7.82
CA GLY A 147 -15.36 33.16 8.12
C GLY A 147 -15.08 32.01 7.14
N ILE A 148 -14.31 32.30 6.08
CA ILE A 148 -13.68 31.27 5.25
C ILE A 148 -12.60 30.61 6.11
N ILE A 149 -12.86 29.41 6.66
CA ILE A 149 -11.83 28.59 7.31
C ILE A 149 -11.58 27.38 6.43
N ALA A 150 -10.44 27.44 5.75
CA ALA A 150 -9.94 26.46 4.82
C ALA A 150 -9.19 25.33 5.54
N THR A 151 -9.17 24.16 4.88
CA THR A 151 -8.15 23.09 4.92
C THR A 151 -8.05 22.18 6.17
N LEU A 152 -7.92 20.85 5.94
CA LEU A 152 -6.92 19.92 6.55
C LEU A 152 -7.02 18.51 5.90
N GLY A 153 -5.88 17.79 5.73
CA GLY A 153 -5.67 16.65 4.80
C GLY A 153 -4.77 15.46 5.26
N VAL A 154 -5.09 14.22 4.83
CA VAL A 154 -4.78 12.81 5.29
C VAL A 154 -5.60 12.41 6.55
N TYR A 155 -6.22 11.23 6.68
CA TYR A 155 -7.47 11.08 7.50
C TYR A 155 -7.36 11.49 8.95
N TRP A 156 -6.37 10.90 9.57
CA TRP A 156 -6.06 11.17 10.94
C TRP A 156 -5.61 12.69 10.95
N ALA A 157 -4.97 13.11 9.86
CA ALA A 157 -4.55 14.45 9.47
C ALA A 157 -5.62 15.48 9.12
N THR A 158 -6.87 15.06 9.28
CA THR A 158 -8.02 15.92 9.11
C THR A 158 -9.01 15.79 10.27
N TYR A 159 -9.04 14.64 10.98
CA TYR A 159 -10.15 14.31 11.87
C TYR A 159 -9.94 14.51 13.38
N GLY A 160 -8.72 14.64 13.91
CA GLY A 160 -8.54 14.77 15.39
C GLY A 160 -8.86 13.51 16.17
N ALA A 161 -8.22 13.35 17.34
CA ALA A 161 -8.61 12.35 18.34
C ALA A 161 -9.16 13.18 19.48
N ASP A 162 -10.42 12.98 19.82
CA ASP A 162 -10.90 13.39 21.12
C ASP A 162 -10.37 12.36 22.13
N ASN A 163 -9.79 12.81 23.24
CA ASN A 163 -9.34 11.91 24.30
C ASN A 163 -10.50 11.08 24.91
N SER A 164 -11.75 11.49 24.65
CA SER A 164 -12.95 10.75 25.03
C SER A 164 -13.46 9.79 23.95
N ASP A 165 -13.01 9.91 22.69
CA ASP A 165 -13.45 9.02 21.61
C ASP A 165 -12.55 7.79 21.52
N VAL A 166 -13.15 6.65 21.78
CA VAL A 166 -12.48 5.35 21.73
C VAL A 166 -12.36 4.87 20.27
N HIS A 167 -13.14 5.42 19.35
CA HIS A 167 -13.23 4.95 17.97
C HIS A 167 -12.16 5.57 17.08
N LEU A 168 -11.69 4.75 16.14
CA LEU A 168 -10.79 5.17 15.07
C LEU A 168 -11.48 6.12 14.11
N PHE A 169 -12.78 5.90 13.88
CA PHE A 169 -13.67 6.67 13.03
C PHE A 169 -14.78 7.31 13.88
N PRO A 170 -14.94 8.65 13.88
CA PRO A 170 -15.89 9.34 14.74
C PRO A 170 -17.35 9.17 14.27
N GLY A 171 -18.10 8.32 14.97
CA GLY A 171 -19.55 8.25 14.87
C GLY A 171 -20.10 6.84 14.68
N ASN A 172 -21.33 6.62 15.14
CA ASN A 172 -21.95 5.28 15.10
C ASN A 172 -22.49 4.87 13.72
N ASP A 173 -22.46 5.75 12.71
CA ASP A 173 -23.17 5.58 11.42
C ASP A 173 -22.38 6.06 10.18
N GLU A 174 -21.05 5.99 10.22
CA GLU A 174 -20.17 6.55 9.17
C GLU A 174 -20.18 5.74 7.86
N TYR A 175 -20.99 4.67 7.81
CA TYR A 175 -21.32 3.91 6.61
C TYR A 175 -21.92 4.79 5.50
N GLU A 176 -22.90 5.63 5.85
CA GLU A 176 -23.65 6.42 4.89
C GLU A 176 -22.82 7.59 4.32
N PRO A 177 -22.03 8.33 5.12
CA PRO A 177 -21.01 9.24 4.61
C PRO A 177 -20.06 8.56 3.63
N PHE A 178 -19.45 7.43 3.99
CA PHE A 178 -18.53 6.73 3.08
C PHE A 178 -19.20 6.35 1.75
N ARG A 179 -20.43 5.81 1.79
CA ARG A 179 -21.18 5.42 0.60
C ARG A 179 -21.43 6.61 -0.33
N LYS A 180 -21.80 7.77 0.23
CA LYS A 180 -22.02 9.01 -0.53
C LYS A 180 -20.74 9.51 -1.17
N VAL A 181 -19.62 9.54 -0.42
CA VAL A 181 -18.33 9.97 -0.96
C VAL A 181 -17.86 9.04 -2.06
N LEU A 182 -17.90 7.71 -1.85
CA LEU A 182 -17.55 6.72 -2.86
C LEU A 182 -18.39 6.91 -4.13
N GLY A 183 -19.70 7.10 -4.00
CA GLY A 183 -20.59 7.35 -5.13
C GLY A 183 -20.23 8.63 -5.92
N ARG A 184 -19.79 9.69 -5.24
CA ARG A 184 -19.29 10.91 -5.91
C ARG A 184 -17.94 10.66 -6.59
N THR A 185 -17.01 9.95 -5.94
CA THR A 185 -15.71 9.62 -6.53
C THR A 185 -15.87 8.79 -7.80
N LEU A 186 -16.75 7.78 -7.80
CA LEU A 186 -17.00 6.93 -8.96
C LEU A 186 -17.63 7.69 -10.14
N LYS A 187 -18.29 8.82 -9.88
CA LYS A 187 -18.86 9.73 -10.90
C LYS A 187 -17.91 10.85 -11.32
N GLY A 188 -16.73 10.96 -10.69
CA GLY A 188 -15.71 11.92 -11.09
C GLY A 188 -15.12 11.54 -12.46
N ALA A 189 -14.81 12.54 -13.29
CA ALA A 189 -14.45 12.35 -14.70
C ALA A 189 -13.42 11.24 -14.94
N ASP A 190 -12.30 11.25 -14.21
CA ASP A 190 -11.22 10.27 -14.37
C ASP A 190 -11.67 8.84 -14.05
N VAL A 191 -12.41 8.66 -12.95
CA VAL A 191 -12.85 7.33 -12.49
C VAL A 191 -14.01 6.82 -13.35
N ALA A 192 -14.91 7.71 -13.76
CA ALA A 192 -16.04 7.39 -14.62
C ALA A 192 -15.57 6.92 -16.00
N ALA A 193 -14.58 7.60 -16.59
CA ALA A 193 -13.96 7.18 -17.86
C ALA A 193 -13.32 5.79 -17.75
N GLU A 194 -12.68 5.48 -16.62
CA GLU A 194 -12.14 4.15 -16.39
C GLU A 194 -13.22 3.07 -16.25
N LEU A 195 -14.29 3.37 -15.52
CA LEU A 195 -15.43 2.48 -15.34
C LEU A 195 -16.09 2.16 -16.68
N GLU A 196 -16.30 3.17 -17.52
CA GLU A 196 -16.81 3.03 -18.88
C GLU A 196 -15.89 2.15 -19.73
N ARG A 197 -14.58 2.44 -19.74
CA ARG A 197 -13.57 1.64 -20.45
C ARG A 197 -13.59 0.16 -20.03
N ARG A 198 -13.92 -0.14 -18.77
CA ARG A 198 -14.00 -1.50 -18.22
C ARG A 198 -15.40 -2.13 -18.35
N GLY A 199 -16.39 -1.41 -18.88
CA GLY A 199 -17.78 -1.87 -18.91
C GLY A 199 -18.36 -2.15 -17.52
N THR A 200 -17.91 -1.42 -16.50
CA THR A 200 -18.36 -1.56 -15.10
C THR A 200 -19.23 -0.38 -14.72
N ALA A 201 -20.46 -0.61 -14.28
CA ALA A 201 -21.33 0.48 -13.85
C ALA A 201 -20.93 0.96 -12.44
N ALA A 202 -21.02 2.27 -12.17
CA ALA A 202 -20.66 2.82 -10.86
C ALA A 202 -21.54 2.24 -9.74
N GLU A 203 -22.80 1.94 -10.05
CA GLU A 203 -23.75 1.27 -9.17
C GLU A 203 -23.37 -0.17 -8.85
N ASP A 204 -22.54 -0.84 -9.64
CA ASP A 204 -22.07 -2.19 -9.32
C ASP A 204 -20.99 -2.17 -8.24
N ILE A 205 -20.38 -1.01 -8.00
CA ILE A 205 -19.38 -0.81 -6.96
C ILE A 205 -20.03 -0.24 -5.69
N GLY A 206 -19.68 -0.80 -4.54
CA GLY A 206 -20.16 -0.33 -3.25
C GLY A 206 -19.31 -0.83 -2.09
N THR A 207 -19.82 -0.69 -0.87
CA THR A 207 -19.10 -1.02 0.37
C THR A 207 -18.64 -2.46 0.47
N HIS A 208 -19.38 -3.39 -0.12
CA HIS A 208 -18.99 -4.80 -0.17
C HIS A 208 -17.93 -5.11 -1.23
N SER A 209 -17.72 -4.22 -2.19
CA SER A 209 -16.78 -4.41 -3.29
C SER A 209 -15.33 -4.45 -2.82
N MET A 210 -14.96 -3.72 -1.76
CA MET A 210 -13.60 -3.79 -1.20
C MET A 210 -13.30 -5.16 -0.63
N ARG A 211 -14.17 -5.71 0.22
CA ARG A 211 -13.98 -7.05 0.80
C ARG A 211 -13.98 -8.15 -0.27
N LYS A 212 -14.90 -8.05 -1.24
CA LYS A 212 -14.97 -9.00 -2.36
C LYS A 212 -13.70 -8.91 -3.22
N GLY A 213 -13.32 -7.71 -3.61
CA GLY A 213 -12.12 -7.39 -4.39
C GLY A 213 -10.85 -7.87 -3.73
N ALA A 214 -10.64 -7.57 -2.44
CA ALA A 214 -9.49 -8.02 -1.67
C ALA A 214 -9.41 -9.55 -1.57
N SER A 215 -10.54 -10.23 -1.36
CA SER A 215 -10.60 -11.71 -1.37
C SER A 215 -10.19 -12.30 -2.72
N THR A 216 -10.72 -11.73 -3.80
CA THR A 216 -10.40 -12.16 -5.16
C THR A 216 -8.94 -11.87 -5.50
N TYR A 217 -8.45 -10.67 -5.17
CA TYR A 217 -7.07 -10.27 -5.42
C TYR A 217 -6.06 -11.19 -4.71
N CYS A 218 -6.31 -11.53 -3.44
CA CYS A 218 -5.48 -12.50 -2.74
C CYS A 218 -5.56 -13.89 -3.35
N SER A 219 -6.76 -14.40 -3.64
CA SER A 219 -6.92 -15.80 -4.05
C SER A 219 -6.52 -16.05 -5.50
N SER A 220 -6.63 -15.04 -6.37
CA SER A 220 -6.50 -15.20 -7.82
C SER A 220 -5.77 -14.05 -8.52
N GLY A 221 -5.12 -13.15 -7.80
CA GLY A 221 -4.28 -12.09 -8.39
C GLY A 221 -2.91 -12.60 -8.85
N SER A 222 -2.48 -13.77 -8.38
CA SER A 222 -1.25 -14.46 -8.76
C SER A 222 -1.42 -15.97 -8.52
N THR A 223 -0.66 -16.79 -9.22
CA THR A 223 -0.53 -18.23 -8.94
C THR A 223 0.30 -18.50 -7.68
N ALA A 224 1.06 -17.52 -7.21
CA ALA A 224 1.77 -17.54 -5.93
C ALA A 224 0.90 -17.00 -4.78
N CYS A 225 -0.40 -17.24 -4.79
CA CYS A 225 -1.34 -16.66 -3.83
C CYS A 225 -1.22 -17.22 -2.40
N PRO A 226 -1.67 -16.48 -1.38
CA PRO A 226 -1.80 -17.01 -0.03
C PRO A 226 -2.76 -18.20 0.06
N PRO A 227 -2.60 -19.06 1.09
CA PRO A 227 -3.51 -20.18 1.31
C PRO A 227 -4.96 -19.72 1.38
N SER A 228 -5.84 -20.40 0.64
CA SER A 228 -7.27 -20.05 0.60
C SER A 228 -7.88 -20.04 2.00
N VAL A 229 -7.43 -20.93 2.90
CA VAL A 229 -7.84 -20.98 4.31
C VAL A 229 -7.60 -19.63 5.01
N ALA A 230 -6.39 -19.07 4.89
CA ALA A 230 -6.06 -17.77 5.49
C ALA A 230 -6.95 -16.65 4.91
N VAL A 231 -7.19 -16.66 3.60
CA VAL A 231 -8.08 -15.68 2.94
C VAL A 231 -9.52 -15.79 3.46
N HIS A 232 -10.06 -17.01 3.60
CA HIS A 232 -11.43 -17.23 4.09
C HIS A 232 -11.57 -16.81 5.56
N LEU A 233 -10.62 -17.19 6.40
CA LEU A 233 -10.59 -16.83 7.82
C LEU A 233 -10.49 -15.31 8.01
N ARG A 234 -9.56 -14.65 7.32
CA ARG A 234 -9.43 -13.18 7.35
C ARG A 234 -10.69 -12.48 6.83
N ALA A 235 -11.33 -12.99 5.79
CA ALA A 235 -12.58 -12.43 5.27
C ALA A 235 -13.82 -12.70 6.16
N GLY A 236 -13.67 -13.50 7.24
CA GLY A 236 -14.76 -13.92 8.11
C GLY A 236 -15.80 -14.79 7.40
N ARG A 237 -15.34 -15.63 6.45
CA ARG A 237 -16.18 -16.60 5.72
C ARG A 237 -16.12 -17.96 6.43
N SER A 238 -17.23 -18.67 6.42
CA SER A 238 -17.25 -20.10 6.78
C SER A 238 -16.70 -20.88 5.59
N MET A 239 -15.82 -21.83 5.87
CA MET A 239 -15.31 -22.80 4.90
C MET A 239 -16.27 -23.99 4.76
N GLY A 240 -17.10 -24.21 5.78
CA GLY A 240 -18.17 -25.20 5.78
C GLY A 240 -17.73 -26.59 6.24
N GLY A 241 -18.68 -27.32 6.84
CA GLY A 241 -18.53 -28.72 7.23
C GLY A 241 -17.32 -29.00 8.11
N VAL A 242 -16.53 -29.99 7.69
CA VAL A 242 -15.34 -30.46 8.41
C VAL A 242 -14.26 -29.38 8.48
N GLN A 243 -14.10 -28.54 7.45
CA GLN A 243 -13.00 -27.57 7.37
C GLN A 243 -13.04 -26.54 8.51
N ASP A 244 -14.24 -26.05 8.88
CA ASP A 244 -14.40 -25.09 9.98
C ASP A 244 -14.01 -25.66 11.36
N ARG A 245 -13.94 -26.99 11.50
CA ARG A 245 -13.55 -27.66 12.76
C ARG A 245 -12.04 -27.80 12.90
N TYR A 246 -11.35 -28.10 11.81
CA TYR A 246 -9.93 -28.48 11.80
C TYR A 246 -8.98 -27.38 11.33
N LEU A 247 -9.44 -26.49 10.44
CA LEU A 247 -8.60 -25.43 9.88
C LEU A 247 -8.79 -24.16 10.71
N ARG A 248 -7.70 -23.73 11.36
CA ARG A 248 -7.66 -22.58 12.27
C ARG A 248 -6.78 -21.48 11.72
N HIS A 249 -6.87 -20.32 12.34
CA HIS A 249 -5.96 -19.22 12.05
C HIS A 249 -4.51 -19.65 12.25
N ASP A 250 -3.67 -19.20 11.34
CA ASP A 250 -2.22 -19.28 11.40
C ASP A 250 -1.69 -17.89 11.07
N ALA A 251 -0.74 -17.42 11.87
CA ALA A 251 -0.19 -16.08 11.75
C ALA A 251 0.52 -15.90 10.40
N ALA A 252 1.32 -16.87 9.96
CA ALA A 252 2.09 -16.74 8.72
C ALA A 252 1.19 -16.59 7.49
N GLY A 253 0.09 -17.35 7.45
CA GLY A 253 -0.94 -17.24 6.42
C GLY A 253 -1.62 -15.87 6.42
N ASP A 254 -2.03 -15.34 7.58
CA ASP A 254 -2.65 -14.01 7.64
C ASP A 254 -1.65 -12.90 7.31
N MET A 255 -0.40 -13.00 7.74
CA MET A 255 0.70 -12.10 7.39
C MET A 255 0.91 -12.07 5.86
N PHE A 256 0.93 -13.24 5.22
CA PHE A 256 1.05 -13.34 3.76
C PHE A 256 -0.15 -12.73 3.02
N VAL A 257 -1.37 -12.95 3.53
CA VAL A 257 -2.58 -12.27 3.03
C VAL A 257 -2.44 -10.76 3.20
N GLY A 258 -2.02 -10.30 4.38
CA GLY A 258 -1.81 -8.90 4.74
C GLY A 258 -0.90 -8.19 3.76
N ARG A 259 0.30 -8.72 3.50
CA ARG A 259 1.22 -8.16 2.51
C ARG A 259 0.60 -8.05 1.12
N THR A 260 -0.12 -9.11 0.72
CA THR A 260 -0.78 -9.16 -0.59
C THR A 260 -1.85 -8.07 -0.69
N VAL A 261 -2.78 -7.96 0.25
CA VAL A 261 -3.83 -6.91 0.21
C VAL A 261 -3.29 -5.50 0.37
N SER A 262 -2.14 -5.33 1.03
CA SER A 262 -1.42 -4.04 1.08
C SER A 262 -0.82 -3.63 -0.26
N GLY A 263 -0.83 -4.53 -1.25
CA GLY A 263 -0.40 -4.25 -2.62
C GLY A 263 1.10 -4.41 -2.84
N LEU A 264 1.80 -5.12 -1.95
CA LEU A 264 3.21 -5.43 -2.14
C LEU A 264 3.39 -6.37 -3.34
N PRO A 265 4.44 -6.22 -4.15
CA PRO A 265 4.58 -6.94 -5.42
C PRO A 265 5.02 -8.39 -5.20
N ILE A 266 4.07 -9.32 -5.12
CA ILE A 266 4.28 -10.74 -4.77
C ILE A 266 5.30 -11.51 -5.64
N LEU A 267 5.60 -11.01 -6.83
CA LEU A 267 6.57 -11.60 -7.77
C LEU A 267 7.90 -10.84 -7.80
N GLN A 268 8.14 -9.96 -6.83
CA GLN A 268 9.35 -9.17 -6.73
C GLN A 268 9.93 -9.21 -5.30
N PRO A 269 11.24 -8.99 -5.11
CA PRO A 269 11.88 -8.94 -3.80
C PRO A 269 11.27 -7.92 -2.85
N GLU A 270 10.72 -6.83 -3.37
CA GLU A 270 10.03 -5.79 -2.61
C GLU A 270 8.73 -6.28 -1.94
N PHE A 271 8.29 -7.52 -2.20
CA PHE A 271 7.27 -8.14 -1.36
C PHE A 271 7.70 -8.22 0.11
N ALA A 272 9.00 -8.38 0.35
CA ALA A 272 9.61 -8.40 1.69
C ALA A 272 9.98 -7.00 2.20
N SER A 273 9.53 -5.92 1.56
CA SER A 273 9.81 -4.56 2.03
C SER A 273 9.29 -4.36 3.45
N LEU A 274 10.15 -3.75 4.27
CA LEU A 274 9.83 -3.32 5.62
C LEU A 274 9.19 -1.92 5.61
N PRO A 275 8.39 -1.59 6.63
CA PRO A 275 7.82 -0.25 6.78
C PRO A 275 8.91 0.82 6.96
N PRO A 276 8.71 2.04 6.42
CA PRO A 276 9.51 3.20 6.80
C PRO A 276 9.41 3.42 8.30
N ARG A 277 10.55 3.66 8.96
CA ARG A 277 10.62 3.80 10.42
C ARG A 277 11.77 4.69 10.86
N PHE A 278 11.67 5.18 12.09
CA PHE A 278 12.79 5.87 12.75
C PHE A 278 13.65 4.84 13.51
N SER A 279 14.95 5.12 13.60
CA SER A 279 15.89 4.24 14.34
C SER A 279 15.70 4.30 15.85
N SER A 280 15.24 5.44 16.34
CA SER A 280 14.96 5.69 17.74
C SER A 280 13.89 6.78 17.84
N ALA A 281 13.10 6.72 18.91
CA ALA A 281 12.06 7.69 19.19
C ALA A 281 12.63 8.89 19.97
N ASP A 282 13.61 9.56 19.36
CA ASP A 282 14.32 10.71 19.95
C ASP A 282 13.42 11.95 20.14
N SER A 283 13.96 13.01 20.75
CA SER A 283 13.19 14.22 21.05
C SER A 283 12.59 14.88 19.80
N VAL A 284 13.26 14.77 18.65
CA VAL A 284 12.78 15.30 17.36
C VAL A 284 11.56 14.51 16.90
N VAL A 285 11.64 13.19 16.93
CA VAL A 285 10.51 12.30 16.58
C VAL A 285 9.33 12.53 17.53
N GLN A 286 9.57 12.67 18.84
CA GLN A 286 8.48 12.97 19.79
C GLN A 286 7.84 14.33 19.54
N THR A 287 8.65 15.35 19.25
CA THR A 287 8.16 16.71 18.93
C THR A 287 7.27 16.66 17.69
N ALA A 288 7.75 16.02 16.62
CA ALA A 288 6.99 15.83 15.41
C ALA A 288 5.71 15.01 15.65
N LYS A 289 5.74 13.94 16.43
CA LYS A 289 4.54 13.16 16.79
C LYS A 289 3.53 13.98 17.57
N ASN A 290 3.94 14.81 18.51
CA ASN A 290 3.03 15.67 19.27
C ASN A 290 2.42 16.76 18.39
N LEU A 291 3.21 17.28 17.44
CA LEU A 291 2.76 18.27 16.47
C LEU A 291 1.78 17.67 15.45
N CYS A 292 2.08 16.47 14.96
CA CYS A 292 1.25 15.79 13.98
C CYS A 292 0.03 15.14 14.63
N PHE A 293 0.16 14.54 15.80
CA PHE A 293 -0.85 13.65 16.37
C PHE A 293 -1.26 14.10 17.78
N PRO A 294 -1.71 15.36 17.97
CA PRO A 294 -2.09 15.82 19.30
C PRO A 294 -3.29 15.02 19.82
N GLY A 295 -3.22 14.61 21.09
CA GLY A 295 -4.27 13.81 21.74
C GLY A 295 -4.34 12.35 21.29
N ILE A 296 -3.34 11.84 20.57
CA ILE A 296 -3.36 10.41 20.20
C ILE A 296 -3.20 9.54 21.46
N PRO A 297 -4.06 8.51 21.67
CA PRO A 297 -3.99 7.67 22.86
C PRO A 297 -2.64 6.97 23.02
N GLN A 298 -2.20 6.82 24.26
CA GLN A 298 -0.88 6.27 24.59
C GLN A 298 -0.64 4.89 23.95
N ASN A 299 -1.68 4.05 23.87
CA ASN A 299 -1.56 2.69 23.35
C ASN A 299 -1.28 2.63 21.83
N VAL A 300 -1.54 3.72 21.09
CA VAL A 300 -1.28 3.80 19.64
C VAL A 300 -0.16 4.76 19.27
N GLN A 301 0.56 5.31 20.27
CA GLN A 301 1.72 6.19 20.04
C GLN A 301 2.79 5.57 19.14
N PHE A 302 2.99 4.25 19.25
CA PHE A 302 3.95 3.54 18.41
C PHE A 302 3.44 3.35 16.97
N VAL A 303 2.13 3.13 16.79
CA VAL A 303 1.50 3.11 15.45
C VAL A 303 1.64 4.48 14.78
N ALA A 304 1.45 5.56 15.55
CA ALA A 304 1.63 6.93 15.09
C ALA A 304 3.04 7.17 14.54
N GLU A 305 4.06 6.65 15.21
CA GLU A 305 5.46 6.78 14.79
C GLU A 305 5.71 6.22 13.38
N TYR A 306 5.19 5.03 13.08
CA TYR A 306 5.26 4.45 11.73
C TYR A 306 4.42 5.23 10.71
N ALA A 307 3.29 5.81 11.12
CA ALA A 307 2.50 6.67 10.26
C ALA A 307 3.26 7.98 9.90
N LEU A 308 3.96 8.57 10.87
CA LEU A 308 4.83 9.74 10.65
C LEU A 308 6.01 9.38 9.74
N ALA A 309 6.69 8.26 10.01
CA ALA A 309 7.78 7.81 9.16
C ALA A 309 7.32 7.54 7.73
N SER A 310 6.16 6.91 7.55
CA SER A 310 5.56 6.68 6.23
C SER A 310 5.23 7.98 5.51
N LEU A 311 4.72 8.98 6.23
CA LEU A 311 4.42 10.30 5.66
C LEU A 311 5.69 10.99 5.14
N VAL A 312 6.73 11.06 5.97
CA VAL A 312 7.99 11.73 5.61
C VAL A 312 8.71 10.96 4.49
N TYR A 313 8.70 9.63 4.52
CA TYR A 313 9.29 8.79 3.45
C TYR A 313 8.63 9.01 2.10
N HIS A 314 7.32 9.25 2.07
CA HIS A 314 6.54 9.41 0.84
C HIS A 314 6.42 10.87 0.36
N ILE A 315 7.17 11.81 0.93
CA ILE A 315 6.99 13.24 0.64
C ILE A 315 7.19 13.59 -0.83
N ASP A 316 8.18 12.98 -1.50
CA ASP A 316 8.46 13.29 -2.91
C ASP A 316 7.30 12.87 -3.81
N PHE A 317 6.75 11.68 -3.55
CA PHE A 317 5.53 11.22 -4.22
C PHE A 317 4.36 12.18 -3.96
N LEU A 318 4.18 12.62 -2.72
CA LEU A 318 3.09 13.51 -2.36
C LEU A 318 3.25 14.87 -3.05
N ARG A 319 4.43 15.49 -3.01
CA ARG A 319 4.71 16.78 -3.67
C ARG A 319 4.57 16.71 -5.19
N GLN A 320 4.90 15.57 -5.80
CA GLN A 320 4.77 15.39 -7.24
C GLN A 320 3.30 15.30 -7.70
N HIS A 321 2.40 14.77 -6.87
CA HIS A 321 1.03 14.42 -7.29
C HIS A 321 -0.08 15.24 -6.63
N LEU A 322 0.24 15.97 -5.56
CA LEU A 322 -0.69 16.84 -4.85
C LEU A 322 -0.38 18.29 -5.17
N SER A 323 -1.44 19.11 -5.24
CA SER A 323 -1.30 20.55 -5.42
C SER A 323 -0.66 21.20 -4.17
N SER A 324 -0.02 22.35 -4.33
CA SER A 324 0.62 23.07 -3.22
C SER A 324 -0.37 23.60 -2.18
N ASP A 325 -1.61 23.85 -2.59
CA ASP A 325 -2.74 24.19 -1.71
C ASP A 325 -3.33 22.94 -1.01
N HIS A 326 -2.79 21.75 -1.29
CA HIS A 326 -3.30 20.53 -0.69
C HIS A 326 -3.16 20.62 0.84
N PRO A 327 -4.23 20.32 1.60
CA PRO A 327 -4.25 20.58 3.03
C PRO A 327 -3.18 19.87 3.85
N LEU A 328 -2.62 18.78 3.32
CA LEU A 328 -1.47 18.09 3.91
C LEU A 328 -0.26 19.03 4.08
N PHE A 329 0.04 19.84 3.07
CA PHE A 329 1.20 20.75 3.07
C PHE A 329 0.99 22.00 3.91
N GLN A 330 -0.24 22.25 4.33
CA GLN A 330 -0.58 23.33 5.27
C GLN A 330 -0.40 22.90 6.74
N SER A 331 -0.01 21.65 6.99
CA SER A 331 0.23 21.17 8.34
C SER A 331 1.52 21.75 8.95
N PRO A 332 1.58 21.92 10.28
CA PRO A 332 2.76 22.49 10.94
C PRO A 332 4.06 21.72 10.68
N LEU A 333 3.99 20.42 10.39
CA LEU A 333 5.16 19.62 10.04
C LEU A 333 5.85 20.12 8.77
N PHE A 334 5.09 20.53 7.76
CA PHE A 334 5.64 21.01 6.48
C PHE A 334 5.90 22.52 6.47
N ALA A 335 5.40 23.24 7.47
CA ALA A 335 5.78 24.64 7.73
C ALA A 335 7.19 24.75 8.34
N ASP A 336 7.63 23.73 9.09
CA ASP A 336 8.97 23.68 9.70
C ASP A 336 9.94 22.85 8.84
N ALA A 337 10.67 23.53 7.96
CA ALA A 337 11.63 22.90 7.05
C ALA A 337 12.80 22.23 7.79
N GLU A 338 13.22 22.78 8.93
CA GLU A 338 14.33 22.23 9.70
C GLU A 338 13.92 20.91 10.36
N LEU A 339 12.78 20.91 11.07
CA LEU A 339 12.20 19.70 11.66
C LEU A 339 12.01 18.62 10.60
N PHE A 340 11.51 18.98 9.42
CA PHE A 340 11.30 18.04 8.34
C PHE A 340 12.61 17.39 7.84
N LEU A 341 13.67 18.18 7.60
CA LEU A 341 14.97 17.66 7.19
C LEU A 341 15.61 16.78 8.27
N GLN A 342 15.44 17.15 9.54
CA GLN A 342 15.88 16.33 10.66
C GLN A 342 15.15 14.99 10.70
N LEU A 343 13.84 14.94 10.41
CA LEU A 343 13.10 13.68 10.32
C LEU A 343 13.52 12.85 9.10
N GLN A 344 13.70 13.48 7.94
CA GLN A 344 14.07 12.78 6.71
C GLN A 344 15.42 12.07 6.84
N SER A 345 16.40 12.70 7.49
CA SER A 345 17.72 12.08 7.77
C SER A 345 17.68 10.90 8.75
N ARG A 346 16.57 10.72 9.49
CA ARG A 346 16.39 9.65 10.48
C ARG A 346 15.64 8.42 9.96
N ILE A 347 15.09 8.50 8.75
CA ILE A 347 14.29 7.41 8.18
C ILE A 347 15.18 6.28 7.72
N LYS A 348 14.84 5.07 8.15
CA LYS A 348 15.34 3.83 7.58
C LYS A 348 14.33 3.25 6.61
N SER A 349 14.83 2.82 5.46
CA SER A 349 14.09 2.00 4.49
C SER A 349 15.00 0.87 4.00
N GLY A 350 14.46 -0.34 3.88
CA GLY A 350 15.12 -1.45 3.20
C GLY A 350 16.22 -2.22 3.92
N SER A 351 16.91 -1.70 4.95
CA SER A 351 17.98 -2.46 5.65
C SER A 351 17.51 -3.13 6.96
N ASN A 352 18.13 -4.27 7.27
CA ASN A 352 17.91 -5.12 8.44
C ASN A 352 18.84 -4.76 9.62
N ASP A 353 19.51 -3.60 9.58
CA ASP A 353 20.58 -3.26 10.55
C ASP A 353 20.08 -3.09 11.99
N ASP A 354 18.77 -3.00 12.19
CA ASP A 354 18.10 -2.89 13.49
C ASP A 354 17.42 -4.19 13.96
N GLY A 355 17.65 -5.31 13.26
CA GLY A 355 17.13 -6.62 13.63
C GLY A 355 15.67 -6.87 13.26
N LEU A 356 14.96 -5.89 12.68
CA LEU A 356 13.60 -6.10 12.19
C LEU A 356 13.61 -7.02 10.96
N GLN A 357 12.75 -8.04 10.96
CA GLN A 357 12.65 -9.00 9.86
C GLN A 357 11.25 -8.96 9.23
N PRO A 358 11.14 -9.17 7.90
CA PRO A 358 9.85 -9.16 7.23
C PRO A 358 9.09 -10.46 7.53
N THR A 359 7.88 -10.34 8.07
CA THR A 359 7.00 -11.47 8.42
C THR A 359 6.12 -11.93 7.25
N GLY A 360 5.64 -13.17 7.21
CA GLY A 360 4.71 -13.62 6.15
C GLY A 360 5.26 -13.60 4.72
N VAL A 361 6.58 -13.70 4.56
CA VAL A 361 7.26 -13.71 3.25
C VAL A 361 7.33 -15.15 2.73
N PRO A 362 6.79 -15.45 1.55
CA PRO A 362 6.87 -16.80 0.96
C PRO A 362 8.29 -17.11 0.43
N PRO A 363 8.69 -18.39 0.35
CA PRO A 363 10.05 -18.78 0.00
C PRO A 363 10.55 -18.24 -1.35
N HIS A 364 9.66 -18.12 -2.36
CA HIS A 364 10.05 -17.65 -3.68
C HIS A 364 10.54 -16.20 -3.68
N VAL A 365 10.05 -15.36 -2.77
CA VAL A 365 10.53 -13.96 -2.65
C VAL A 365 11.98 -13.94 -2.17
N LYS A 366 12.34 -14.83 -1.24
CA LYS A 366 13.73 -14.95 -0.79
C LYS A 366 14.63 -15.43 -1.94
N ILE A 367 14.18 -16.42 -2.71
CA ILE A 367 14.89 -16.89 -3.90
C ILE A 367 15.09 -15.76 -4.92
N LEU A 368 14.05 -14.96 -5.19
CA LEU A 368 14.14 -13.81 -6.09
C LEU A 368 15.15 -12.75 -5.60
N SER A 369 15.20 -12.50 -4.29
CA SER A 369 16.16 -11.57 -3.69
C SER A 369 17.61 -12.05 -3.88
N GLU A 370 17.89 -13.34 -3.66
CA GLU A 370 19.21 -13.92 -3.90
C GLU A 370 19.60 -13.88 -5.39
N ILE A 371 18.66 -14.22 -6.28
CA ILE A 371 18.88 -14.11 -7.74
C ILE A 371 19.19 -12.67 -8.15
N GLN A 372 18.51 -11.69 -7.55
CA GLN A 372 18.77 -10.27 -7.81
C GLN A 372 20.16 -9.86 -7.31
N SER A 373 20.60 -10.33 -6.14
CA SER A 373 21.96 -10.08 -5.61
C SER A 373 23.02 -10.62 -6.58
N VAL A 374 22.92 -11.90 -6.94
CA VAL A 374 23.86 -12.54 -7.88
C VAL A 374 23.87 -11.82 -9.23
N ARG A 375 22.70 -11.39 -9.72
CA ARG A 375 22.61 -10.63 -10.96
C ARG A 375 23.32 -9.28 -10.86
N ASN A 376 23.27 -8.60 -9.72
CA ASN A 376 23.95 -7.32 -9.52
C ASN A 376 25.46 -7.51 -9.44
N GLU A 377 25.94 -8.49 -8.68
CA GLU A 377 27.37 -8.85 -8.61
C GLU A 377 27.93 -9.21 -10.00
N LEU A 378 27.17 -9.97 -10.80
CA LEU A 378 27.57 -10.31 -12.16
C LEU A 378 27.66 -9.08 -13.08
N LYS A 379 26.75 -8.12 -12.93
CA LYS A 379 26.79 -6.85 -13.69
C LYS A 379 28.01 -6.02 -13.30
N GLU A 380 28.31 -5.92 -12.01
CA GLU A 380 29.47 -5.19 -11.51
C GLU A 380 30.77 -5.84 -12.00
N ALA A 381 30.91 -7.16 -11.87
CA ALA A 381 32.05 -7.91 -12.38
C ALA A 381 32.23 -7.77 -13.90
N ALA A 382 31.12 -7.77 -14.65
CA ALA A 382 31.16 -7.55 -16.10
C ALA A 382 31.60 -6.12 -16.45
N GLN A 383 31.18 -5.12 -15.66
CA GLN A 383 31.58 -3.73 -15.86
C GLN A 383 33.08 -3.53 -15.56
N ILE A 384 33.57 -4.10 -14.46
CA ILE A 384 35.00 -4.09 -14.10
C ILE A 384 35.82 -4.70 -15.23
N ARG A 385 35.45 -5.92 -15.68
CA ARG A 385 36.14 -6.61 -16.78
C ARG A 385 36.14 -5.79 -18.08
N ARG A 386 35.06 -5.07 -18.37
CA ARG A 386 34.98 -4.20 -19.56
C ARG A 386 35.96 -3.04 -19.46
N THR A 387 36.08 -2.42 -18.29
CA THR A 387 37.05 -1.37 -18.01
C THR A 387 38.49 -1.89 -18.10
N ASP A 388 38.77 -3.07 -17.54
CA ASP A 388 40.10 -3.68 -17.62
C ASP A 388 40.51 -3.97 -19.07
N LEU A 389 39.60 -4.53 -19.87
CA LEU A 389 39.85 -4.77 -21.30
C LEU A 389 40.10 -3.46 -22.07
N GLN A 390 39.39 -2.39 -21.73
CA GLN A 390 39.61 -1.07 -22.31
C GLN A 390 41.00 -0.52 -21.94
N ASN A 391 41.38 -0.60 -20.66
CA ASN A 391 42.70 -0.17 -20.19
C ASN A 391 43.85 -0.96 -20.83
N ILE A 392 43.68 -2.28 -21.01
CA ILE A 392 44.65 -3.13 -21.71
C ILE A 392 44.78 -2.69 -23.18
N ARG A 393 43.67 -2.44 -23.85
CA ARG A 393 43.66 -1.97 -25.25
C ARG A 393 44.36 -0.62 -25.38
N ASP A 394 44.07 0.31 -24.49
CA ASP A 394 44.68 1.65 -24.51
C ASP A 394 46.18 1.58 -24.24
N SER A 395 46.60 0.72 -23.30
CA SER A 395 48.02 0.46 -23.03
C SER A 395 48.75 -0.16 -24.22
N GLN A 396 48.11 -1.10 -24.93
CA GLN A 396 48.65 -1.70 -26.15
C GLN A 396 48.79 -0.66 -27.26
N ASN A 397 47.78 0.18 -27.49
CA ASN A 397 47.83 1.26 -28.48
C ASN A 397 49.00 2.24 -28.17
N MET A 398 49.13 2.67 -26.91
CA MET A 398 50.25 3.52 -26.50
C MET A 398 51.62 2.85 -26.70
N MET A 399 51.71 1.54 -26.48
CA MET A 399 52.94 0.79 -26.74
C MET A 399 53.26 0.76 -28.24
N TYR A 400 52.26 0.48 -29.09
CA TYR A 400 52.42 0.51 -30.55
C TYR A 400 52.86 1.88 -31.05
N ASP A 401 52.23 2.96 -30.57
CA ASP A 401 52.57 4.33 -30.96
C ASP A 401 54.03 4.68 -30.60
N ARG A 402 54.48 4.29 -29.41
CA ARG A 402 55.88 4.47 -28.99
C ARG A 402 56.85 3.68 -29.86
N LEU A 403 56.48 2.45 -30.23
CA LEU A 403 57.31 1.56 -31.04
C LEU A 403 57.44 2.11 -32.47
N ILE A 404 56.33 2.56 -33.06
CA ILE A 404 56.31 3.23 -34.37
C ILE A 404 57.18 4.49 -34.32
N SER A 405 56.96 5.37 -33.35
CA SER A 405 57.75 6.60 -33.21
C SER A 405 59.25 6.32 -33.03
N GLY A 406 59.62 5.34 -32.19
CA GLY A 406 61.01 4.96 -32.00
C GLY A 406 61.67 4.41 -33.27
N VAL A 407 60.96 3.57 -34.03
CA VAL A 407 61.45 3.05 -35.32
C VAL A 407 61.60 4.19 -36.34
N THR A 408 60.63 5.10 -36.43
CA THR A 408 60.69 6.26 -37.32
C THR A 408 61.91 7.13 -37.01
N ASN A 409 62.15 7.46 -35.74
CA ASN A 409 63.32 8.25 -35.33
C ASN A 409 64.65 7.57 -35.71
N ILE A 410 64.77 6.26 -35.50
CA ILE A 410 65.98 5.51 -35.88
C ILE A 410 66.20 5.53 -37.40
N LEU A 411 65.13 5.41 -38.19
CA LEU A 411 65.19 5.48 -39.65
C LEU A 411 65.60 6.88 -40.12
N GLU A 412 65.05 7.93 -39.53
CA GLU A 412 65.40 9.33 -39.82
C GLU A 412 66.87 9.64 -39.46
N GLU A 413 67.33 9.22 -38.27
CA GLU A 413 68.74 9.38 -37.85
C GLU A 413 69.70 8.67 -38.81
N ARG A 414 69.37 7.45 -39.25
CA ARG A 414 70.18 6.72 -40.25
C ARG A 414 70.18 7.39 -41.62
N ALA A 415 69.05 7.95 -42.06
CA ALA A 415 68.97 8.67 -43.33
C ALA A 415 69.91 9.89 -43.33
N ILE A 416 69.93 10.63 -42.22
CA ILE A 416 70.82 11.79 -42.01
C ILE A 416 72.30 11.35 -42.05
N GLN A 417 72.66 10.26 -41.36
CA GLN A 417 74.05 9.78 -41.30
C GLN A 417 74.58 9.21 -42.62
N THR A 418 73.72 8.61 -43.43
CA THR A 418 74.12 7.94 -44.69
C THR A 418 74.08 8.87 -45.90
N GLY A 419 73.57 10.09 -45.77
CA GLY A 419 73.51 11.09 -46.84
C GLY A 419 72.51 10.77 -47.96
N PHE A 420 71.68 9.74 -47.78
CA PHE A 420 70.59 9.41 -48.71
C PHE A 420 69.26 9.91 -48.12
N PRO A 421 68.53 10.80 -48.82
CA PRO A 421 67.24 11.26 -48.35
C PRO A 421 66.24 10.09 -48.36
N THR A 422 65.69 9.77 -47.19
CA THR A 422 64.49 8.93 -47.09
C THR A 422 63.28 9.77 -47.52
N SER A 423 63.06 9.86 -48.82
CA SER A 423 61.75 10.23 -49.35
C SER A 423 60.91 8.96 -49.47
N PRO A 424 59.76 8.85 -48.78
CA PRO A 424 58.70 7.96 -49.22
C PRO A 424 57.77 8.75 -50.14
N GLU A 425 58.10 8.86 -51.43
CA GLU A 425 57.05 9.02 -52.44
C GLU A 425 56.39 7.65 -52.63
N ARG A 426 55.26 7.44 -51.95
CA ARG A 426 53.99 6.89 -52.50
C ARG A 426 52.92 6.73 -51.44
#